data_AF-A0A3S9N3Y9-F1
#
_entry.id   AF-A0A3S9N3Y9-F1
#
_cell.length_a   1.000
_cell.length_b   1.000
_cell.length_c   1.000
_cell.angle_alpha   90.00
_cell.angle_beta   90.00
_cell.angle_gamma   90.00
#
_symmetry.space_group_name_H-M   'P 1'
#
loop_
_entity.id
_entity.type
_entity.pdbx_description
1 polymer ?
#
loop_
_entity_poly.entity_id
_entity_poly.type
_entity_poly.pdbx_seq_one_letter_code
_entity_poly.pdbx_strand_id
1 'polypeptide(L)'
;MTAASELPASSQAAYGERFDCLDAPMPHGPARMRAYLVDRIKRAAIRQLHRSTHGERWMLRMYLIGEEATECALHEDWTGQPPDWLAPRIDQHLADERRHAAAFADALRECGVDASTGPHEPDWLSRRKIMRWRRLAQRYAPHFAQGVLVPAYATGLCAEQMAMRVLARHCATIGDAHPLYPLLSRVLADETRHVRLCADTLRRLVEPREAASLAALLGEIRAIEAGFGVTGALAMYAAGWIQSLRPRA
;
A
#
# COMPACT_ATOMS: atom_id res chain seq x y z
N MET A 1 -14.47 -54.04 10.53
CA MET A 1 -14.57 -52.73 11.19
C MET A 1 -13.16 -52.28 11.51
N THR A 2 -12.57 -51.42 10.68
CA THR A 2 -11.23 -50.85 10.89
C THR A 2 -11.40 -49.34 10.83
N ALA A 3 -11.15 -48.70 11.96
CA ALA A 3 -11.32 -47.27 12.18
C ALA A 3 -10.34 -46.49 11.30
N ALA A 4 -10.87 -45.51 10.56
CA ALA A 4 -10.07 -44.47 9.93
C ALA A 4 -9.55 -43.54 11.04
N SER A 5 -8.22 -43.47 11.19
CA SER A 5 -7.58 -42.42 11.97
C SER A 5 -7.69 -41.11 11.19
N GLU A 6 -8.59 -40.22 11.64
CA GLU A 6 -8.58 -38.82 11.26
C GLU A 6 -7.31 -38.15 11.82
N LEU A 7 -6.51 -37.56 10.94
CA LEU A 7 -5.37 -36.71 11.31
C LEU A 7 -5.90 -35.37 11.87
N PRO A 8 -5.26 -34.78 12.90
CA PRO A 8 -5.83 -33.66 13.61
C PRO A 8 -5.67 -32.34 12.85
N ALA A 9 -6.78 -31.65 12.60
CA ALA A 9 -6.86 -30.31 12.03
C ALA A 9 -6.27 -29.18 12.92
N SER A 10 -5.70 -29.52 14.08
CA SER A 10 -5.26 -28.58 15.11
C SER A 10 -3.96 -27.84 14.78
N SER A 11 -3.08 -28.41 13.94
CA SER A 11 -1.80 -27.78 13.58
C SER A 11 -1.95 -26.67 12.54
N GLN A 12 -2.91 -26.77 11.61
CA GLN A 12 -3.20 -25.69 10.65
C GLN A 12 -3.95 -24.52 11.29
N ALA A 13 -4.90 -24.79 12.21
CA ALA A 13 -5.62 -23.74 12.93
C ALA A 13 -4.68 -22.91 13.84
N ALA A 14 -3.80 -23.58 14.60
CA ALA A 14 -2.82 -22.91 15.46
C ALA A 14 -1.73 -22.15 14.67
N TYR A 15 -1.45 -22.56 13.44
CA TYR A 15 -0.55 -21.82 12.55
C TYR A 15 -1.26 -20.61 11.91
N GLY A 16 -2.57 -20.71 11.65
CA GLY A 16 -3.43 -19.61 11.19
C GLY A 16 -3.51 -18.47 12.21
N GLU A 17 -3.91 -18.78 13.44
CA GLU A 17 -4.04 -17.79 14.54
C GLU A 17 -2.71 -17.06 14.85
N ARG A 18 -1.58 -17.73 14.61
CA ARG A 18 -0.24 -17.18 14.88
C ARG A 18 0.15 -16.04 13.92
N PHE A 19 -0.51 -15.91 12.78
CA PHE A 19 -0.22 -14.90 11.76
C PHE A 19 -1.42 -13.99 11.45
N ASP A 20 -2.42 -13.91 12.32
CA ASP A 20 -3.56 -12.96 12.22
C ASP A 20 -3.10 -11.50 12.10
N CYS A 21 -1.88 -11.19 12.57
CA CYS A 21 -1.29 -9.86 12.45
C CYS A 21 -1.06 -9.41 11.00
N LEU A 22 -1.00 -10.34 10.04
CA LEU A 22 -0.85 -10.04 8.62
C LEU A 22 -2.09 -9.37 8.04
N ASP A 23 -3.28 -9.66 8.57
CA ASP A 23 -4.51 -9.03 8.11
C ASP A 23 -4.58 -7.55 8.54
N ALA A 24 -5.26 -6.74 7.74
CA ALA A 24 -5.47 -5.35 8.07
C ALA A 24 -6.33 -5.24 9.35
N PRO A 25 -5.90 -4.48 10.37
CA PRO A 25 -6.61 -4.46 11.64
C PRO A 25 -8.00 -3.82 11.47
N MET A 26 -9.01 -4.47 12.03
CA MET A 26 -10.35 -3.89 12.07
C MET A 26 -10.43 -2.85 13.19
N PRO A 27 -10.78 -1.58 12.89
CA PRO A 27 -10.88 -0.57 13.93
C PRO A 27 -12.13 -0.81 14.78
N HIS A 28 -11.98 -0.74 16.11
CA HIS A 28 -13.07 -0.90 17.07
C HIS A 28 -13.31 0.40 17.88
N GLY A 29 -14.54 0.57 18.39
CA GLY A 29 -14.92 1.69 19.27
C GLY A 29 -14.58 3.08 18.71
N PRO A 30 -13.90 3.97 19.46
CA PRO A 30 -13.61 5.34 19.01
C PRO A 30 -12.68 5.39 17.80
N ALA A 31 -11.79 4.40 17.62
CA ALA A 31 -10.95 4.29 16.43
C ALA A 31 -11.79 4.05 15.16
N ARG A 32 -12.90 3.29 15.26
CA ARG A 32 -13.86 3.09 14.18
C ARG A 32 -14.53 4.40 13.79
N MET A 33 -14.96 5.19 14.78
CA MET A 33 -15.57 6.51 14.56
C MET A 33 -14.61 7.45 13.82
N ARG A 34 -13.34 7.52 14.28
CA ARG A 34 -12.30 8.32 13.63
C ARG A 34 -12.07 7.85 12.19
N ALA A 35 -11.95 6.55 11.96
CA ALA A 35 -11.76 5.98 10.63
C ALA A 35 -12.94 6.34 9.70
N TYR A 36 -14.17 6.26 10.20
CA TYR A 36 -15.37 6.66 9.46
C TYR A 36 -15.38 8.14 9.08
N LEU A 37 -15.01 9.05 10.00
CA LEU A 37 -14.91 10.48 9.70
C LEU A 37 -13.83 10.78 8.65
N VAL A 38 -12.65 10.18 8.80
CA VAL A 38 -11.55 10.30 7.83
C VAL A 38 -12.00 9.78 6.47
N ASP A 39 -12.70 8.64 6.42
CA ASP A 39 -13.24 8.09 5.19
C ASP A 39 -14.20 9.06 4.51
N ARG A 40 -15.14 9.65 5.27
CA ARG A 40 -16.09 10.64 4.76
C ARG A 40 -15.40 11.88 4.19
N ILE A 41 -14.40 12.41 4.89
CA ILE A 41 -13.60 13.57 4.41
C ILE A 41 -12.87 13.20 3.12
N LYS A 42 -12.19 12.05 3.07
CA LYS A 42 -11.47 11.60 1.86
C LYS A 42 -12.40 11.42 0.67
N ARG A 43 -13.59 10.83 0.87
CA ARG A 43 -14.60 10.70 -0.20
C ARG A 43 -15.08 12.05 -0.70
N ALA A 44 -15.29 13.01 0.20
CA ALA A 44 -15.66 14.37 -0.19
C ALA A 44 -14.55 15.05 -0.99
N ALA A 45 -13.29 14.91 -0.57
CA ALA A 45 -12.14 15.44 -1.29
C ALA A 45 -11.98 14.80 -2.67
N ILE A 46 -12.14 13.47 -2.79
CA ILE A 46 -12.13 12.77 -4.08
C ILE A 46 -13.21 13.34 -5.01
N ARG A 47 -14.46 13.43 -4.55
CA ARG A 47 -15.55 14.04 -5.35
C ARG A 47 -15.23 15.47 -5.77
N GLN A 48 -14.63 16.25 -4.88
CA GLN A 48 -14.24 17.62 -5.21
C GLN A 48 -13.15 17.68 -6.28
N LEU A 49 -12.14 16.81 -6.18
CA LEU A 49 -11.03 16.75 -7.13
C LEU A 49 -11.49 16.31 -8.53
N HIS A 50 -12.48 15.41 -8.63
CA HIS A 50 -13.08 15.01 -9.92
C HIS A 50 -14.02 16.06 -10.54
N ARG A 51 -14.27 17.19 -9.87
CA ARG A 51 -15.03 18.29 -10.49
C ARG A 51 -14.22 19.11 -11.48
N SER A 52 -12.91 18.90 -11.56
CA SER A 52 -12.04 19.60 -12.50
C SER A 52 -10.91 18.72 -13.02
N THR A 53 -10.52 18.94 -14.27
CA THR A 53 -9.38 18.27 -14.91
C THR A 53 -8.06 18.53 -14.16
N HIS A 54 -7.94 19.66 -13.45
CA HIS A 54 -6.77 19.93 -12.60
C HIS A 54 -6.72 19.03 -11.36
N GLY A 55 -7.87 18.74 -10.75
CA GLY A 55 -7.96 17.85 -9.60
C GLY A 55 -7.73 16.38 -10.00
N GLU A 56 -8.26 15.95 -11.13
CA GLU A 56 -7.97 14.63 -11.72
C GLU A 56 -6.48 14.44 -11.99
N ARG A 57 -5.84 15.41 -12.65
CA ARG A 57 -4.38 15.40 -12.88
C ARG A 57 -3.59 15.35 -11.59
N TRP A 58 -4.01 16.09 -10.57
CA TRP A 58 -3.35 16.04 -9.27
C TRP A 58 -3.47 14.64 -8.62
N MET A 59 -4.64 14.01 -8.71
CA MET A 59 -4.85 12.65 -8.20
C MET A 59 -3.99 11.63 -8.94
N LEU A 60 -3.97 11.66 -10.27
CA LEU A 60 -3.15 10.75 -11.08
C LEU A 60 -1.65 10.91 -10.79
N ARG A 61 -1.19 12.15 -10.55
CA ARG A 61 0.19 12.41 -10.09
C ARG A 61 0.49 11.78 -8.74
N MET A 62 -0.45 11.85 -7.79
CA MET A 62 -0.26 11.22 -6.48
C MET A 62 -0.19 9.70 -6.57
N TYR A 63 -0.95 9.09 -7.49
CA TYR A 63 -0.85 7.65 -7.77
C TYR A 63 0.50 7.31 -8.39
N LEU A 64 0.93 8.03 -9.42
CA LEU A 64 2.24 7.82 -10.07
C LEU A 64 3.39 7.90 -9.05
N ILE A 65 3.42 8.94 -8.20
CA ILE A 65 4.43 9.06 -7.14
C ILE A 65 4.35 7.89 -6.15
N GLY A 66 3.14 7.37 -5.90
CA GLY A 66 2.93 6.19 -5.06
C GLY A 66 3.61 4.96 -5.64
N GLU A 67 3.40 4.67 -6.92
CA GLU A 67 3.99 3.50 -7.58
C GLU A 67 5.52 3.62 -7.68
N GLU A 68 6.03 4.80 -8.06
CA GLU A 68 7.48 5.05 -8.16
C GLU A 68 8.19 4.99 -6.79
N ALA A 69 7.54 5.45 -5.71
CA ALA A 69 8.13 5.44 -4.38
C ALA A 69 8.21 4.03 -3.75
N THR A 70 7.27 3.15 -4.10
CA THR A 70 7.26 1.75 -3.65
C THR A 70 8.39 0.96 -4.33
N GLU A 71 8.69 1.26 -5.61
CA GLU A 71 9.82 0.69 -6.36
C GLU A 71 11.18 0.96 -5.68
N CYS A 72 11.46 2.21 -5.27
CA CYS A 72 12.71 2.58 -4.61
C CYS A 72 12.90 1.96 -3.21
N ALA A 73 11.81 1.81 -2.44
CA ALA A 73 11.89 1.41 -1.04
C ALA A 73 12.20 -0.08 -0.84
N LEU A 74 11.79 -0.94 -1.78
CA LEU A 74 12.02 -2.38 -1.69
C LEU A 74 13.40 -2.80 -2.22
N HIS A 75 13.99 -2.03 -3.15
CA HIS A 75 15.21 -2.44 -3.85
C HIS A 75 16.51 -1.83 -3.29
N GLU A 76 16.49 -0.57 -2.84
CA GLU A 76 17.74 0.12 -2.45
C GLU A 76 18.38 -0.38 -1.15
N ASP A 77 17.60 -0.95 -0.23
CA ASP A 77 18.11 -1.36 1.10
C ASP A 77 18.50 -2.84 1.18
N TRP A 78 18.32 -3.58 0.09
CA TRP A 78 18.55 -5.01 0.06
C TRP A 78 19.86 -5.34 -0.67
N THR A 79 20.85 -5.77 0.09
CA THR A 79 22.20 -6.08 -0.38
C THR A 79 22.51 -7.59 -0.44
N GLY A 80 21.53 -8.45 -0.12
CA GLY A 80 21.68 -9.91 -0.11
C GLY A 80 21.00 -10.58 -1.30
N GLN A 81 21.41 -11.80 -1.67
CA GLN A 81 20.68 -12.58 -2.66
C GLN A 81 19.36 -13.09 -2.07
N PRO A 82 18.22 -12.97 -2.80
CA PRO A 82 16.99 -13.63 -2.40
C PRO A 82 17.16 -15.14 -2.37
N PRO A 83 16.34 -15.83 -1.56
CA PRO A 83 16.07 -17.23 -1.82
C PRO A 83 15.61 -17.42 -3.28
N ASP A 84 16.10 -18.46 -3.96
CA ASP A 84 15.81 -18.70 -5.39
C ASP A 84 14.31 -18.76 -5.72
N TRP A 85 13.50 -19.26 -4.78
CA TRP A 85 12.04 -19.33 -4.93
C TRP A 85 11.36 -17.95 -4.89
N LEU A 86 12.03 -16.93 -4.35
CA LEU A 86 11.50 -15.58 -4.13
C LEU A 86 11.86 -14.62 -5.27
N ALA A 87 13.03 -14.79 -5.88
CA ALA A 87 13.49 -13.99 -7.02
C ALA A 87 12.42 -13.79 -8.11
N PRO A 88 11.79 -14.85 -8.67
CA PRO A 88 10.79 -14.66 -9.73
C PRO A 88 9.53 -13.91 -9.26
N ARG A 89 9.21 -13.95 -7.95
CA ARG A 89 8.07 -13.20 -7.39
C ARG A 89 8.38 -11.72 -7.27
N ILE A 90 9.61 -11.37 -6.90
CA ILE A 90 10.07 -9.99 -6.85
C ILE A 90 10.05 -9.39 -8.25
N ASP A 91 10.59 -10.10 -9.24
CA ASP A 91 10.63 -9.64 -10.63
C ASP A 91 9.23 -9.40 -11.19
N GLN A 92 8.29 -10.31 -10.90
CA GLN A 92 6.89 -10.15 -11.31
C GLN A 92 6.24 -8.94 -10.65
N HIS A 93 6.42 -8.77 -9.33
CA HIS A 93 5.86 -7.62 -8.62
C HIS A 93 6.43 -6.30 -9.16
N LEU A 94 7.75 -6.21 -9.36
CA LEU A 94 8.38 -5.03 -9.97
C LEU A 94 7.89 -4.76 -11.40
N ALA A 95 7.60 -5.81 -12.18
CA ALA A 95 7.00 -5.66 -13.49
C ALA A 95 5.56 -5.14 -13.40
N ASP A 96 4.81 -5.53 -12.38
CA ASP A 96 3.45 -5.04 -12.12
C ASP A 96 3.48 -3.56 -11.73
N GLU A 97 4.34 -3.16 -10.78
CA GLU A 97 4.54 -1.76 -10.38
C GLU A 97 4.91 -0.86 -11.56
N ARG A 98 5.86 -1.28 -12.39
CA ARG A 98 6.24 -0.52 -13.61
C ARG A 98 5.08 -0.38 -14.59
N ARG A 99 4.22 -1.40 -14.72
CA ARG A 99 3.03 -1.32 -15.57
C ARG A 99 2.00 -0.36 -14.98
N HIS A 100 1.85 -0.30 -13.66
CA HIS A 100 0.96 0.67 -13.00
C HIS A 100 1.45 2.11 -13.20
N ALA A 101 2.73 2.36 -12.94
CA ALA A 101 3.36 3.65 -13.16
C ALA A 101 3.19 4.13 -14.62
N ALA A 102 3.47 3.26 -15.59
CA ALA A 102 3.26 3.56 -17.01
C ALA A 102 1.79 3.89 -17.31
N ALA A 103 0.83 3.11 -16.80
CA ALA A 103 -0.59 3.35 -17.02
C ALA A 103 -1.08 4.67 -16.41
N PHE A 104 -0.55 5.08 -15.26
CA PHE A 104 -0.86 6.39 -14.67
C PHE A 104 -0.21 7.54 -15.43
N ALA A 105 1.01 7.36 -15.92
CA ALA A 105 1.68 8.35 -16.78
C ALA A 105 0.90 8.54 -18.10
N ASP A 106 0.40 7.46 -18.69
CA ASP A 106 -0.41 7.49 -19.91
C ASP A 106 -1.73 8.24 -19.68
N ALA A 107 -2.43 7.95 -18.58
CA ALA A 107 -3.64 8.68 -18.20
C ALA A 107 -3.37 10.18 -17.96
N LEU A 108 -2.21 10.54 -17.40
CA LEU A 108 -1.80 11.94 -17.26
C LEU A 108 -1.60 12.63 -18.61
N ARG A 109 -0.99 11.94 -19.58
CA ARG A 109 -0.82 12.43 -20.96
C ARG A 109 -2.16 12.64 -21.66
N GLU A 110 -3.09 11.71 -21.51
CA GLU A 110 -4.47 11.83 -22.03
C GLU A 110 -5.22 13.03 -21.41
N CYS A 111 -4.95 13.37 -20.15
CA CYS A 111 -5.47 14.57 -19.50
C CYS A 111 -4.72 15.87 -19.86
N GLY A 112 -3.83 15.85 -20.87
CA GLY A 112 -3.13 17.03 -21.38
C GLY A 112 -1.97 17.51 -20.50
N VAL A 113 -1.31 16.61 -19.75
CA VAL A 113 -0.03 16.90 -19.09
C VAL A 113 1.11 16.43 -19.98
N ASP A 114 1.97 17.37 -20.40
CA ASP A 114 3.19 17.01 -21.13
C ASP A 114 4.14 16.17 -20.29
N ALA A 115 4.74 15.16 -20.91
CA ALA A 115 5.74 14.27 -20.31
C ALA A 115 7.01 15.01 -19.83
N SER A 116 7.17 16.30 -20.15
CA SER A 116 8.35 17.10 -19.77
C SER A 116 8.34 17.56 -18.31
N THR A 117 7.25 17.39 -17.57
CA THR A 117 7.31 17.34 -16.11
C THR A 117 7.86 15.97 -15.72
N GLY A 118 9.19 15.83 -15.82
CA GLY A 118 9.94 14.60 -15.56
C GLY A 118 9.72 14.01 -14.17
N PRO A 119 10.40 12.89 -13.83
CA PRO A 119 10.17 12.13 -12.59
C PRO A 119 10.21 13.09 -11.40
N HIS A 120 9.05 13.28 -10.79
CA HIS A 120 8.91 14.21 -9.69
C HIS A 120 9.41 13.51 -8.45
N GLU A 121 10.60 13.93 -8.00
CA GLU A 121 11.20 13.48 -6.75
C GLU A 121 10.14 13.29 -5.66
N PRO A 122 10.16 12.16 -4.92
CA PRO A 122 9.20 11.94 -3.85
C PRO A 122 9.23 13.13 -2.91
N ASP A 123 8.05 13.63 -2.54
CA ASP A 123 7.94 14.83 -1.72
C ASP A 123 8.68 14.63 -0.38
N TRP A 124 9.05 15.73 0.28
CA TRP A 124 9.82 15.67 1.53
C TRP A 124 9.17 14.77 2.60
N LEU A 125 7.83 14.70 2.62
CA LEU A 125 7.07 13.84 3.52
C LEU A 125 7.25 12.36 3.18
N SER A 126 7.20 12.00 1.90
CA SER A 126 7.43 10.66 1.37
C SER A 126 8.86 10.22 1.65
N ARG A 127 9.86 11.08 1.42
CA ARG A 127 11.25 10.82 1.82
C ARG A 127 11.39 10.57 3.31
N ARG A 128 10.73 11.39 4.15
CA ARG A 128 10.75 11.23 5.61
C ARG A 128 10.06 9.95 6.07
N LYS A 129 8.99 9.53 5.37
CA LYS A 129 8.31 8.25 5.59
C LYS A 129 9.23 7.08 5.25
N ILE A 130 9.85 7.09 4.07
CA ILE A 130 10.82 6.08 3.63
C ILE A 130 11.97 5.98 4.63
N MET A 131 12.61 7.09 5.03
CA MET A 131 13.67 7.08 6.04
C MET A 131 13.23 6.54 7.41
N ARG A 132 11.96 6.73 7.79
CA ARG A 132 11.43 6.19 9.06
C ARG A 132 11.23 4.69 8.96
N TRP A 133 10.73 4.21 7.82
CA TRP A 133 10.62 2.78 7.54
C TRP A 133 11.99 2.09 7.45
N ARG A 134 12.97 2.69 6.78
CA ARG A 134 14.35 2.19 6.73
C ARG A 134 14.95 1.99 8.13
N ARG A 135 14.83 3.00 8.99
CA ARG A 135 15.31 2.90 10.38
C ARG A 135 14.58 1.83 11.18
N LEU A 136 13.28 1.67 10.96
CA LEU A 136 12.49 0.62 11.59
C LEU A 136 12.93 -0.76 11.11
N ALA A 137 13.16 -0.91 9.80
CA ALA A 137 13.64 -2.15 9.20
C ALA A 137 15.00 -2.57 9.77
N GLN A 138 15.96 -1.65 9.86
CA GLN A 138 17.26 -1.91 10.46
C GLN A 138 17.16 -2.26 11.94
N ARG A 139 16.28 -1.61 12.70
CA ARG A 139 16.05 -1.92 14.12
C ARG A 139 15.50 -3.32 14.34
N TYR A 140 14.60 -3.76 13.46
CA TYR A 140 13.91 -5.04 13.60
C TYR A 140 14.64 -6.21 12.94
N ALA A 141 15.55 -5.96 12.00
CA ALA A 141 16.31 -6.99 11.31
C ALA A 141 16.97 -8.05 12.23
N PRO A 142 17.58 -7.70 13.39
CA PRO A 142 18.20 -8.70 14.27
C PRO A 142 17.20 -9.67 14.93
N HIS A 143 15.90 -9.37 14.88
CA HIS A 143 14.86 -10.23 15.47
C HIS A 143 14.37 -11.33 14.53
N PHE A 144 14.89 -11.41 13.30
CA PHE A 144 14.47 -12.36 12.29
C PHE A 144 15.67 -13.12 11.70
N ALA A 145 15.52 -14.43 11.49
CA ALA A 145 16.52 -15.27 10.85
C ALA A 145 16.87 -14.79 9.43
N GLN A 146 15.88 -14.25 8.71
CA GLN A 146 16.03 -13.69 7.36
C GLN A 146 16.45 -12.20 7.35
N GLY A 147 16.79 -11.65 8.52
CA GLY A 147 17.31 -10.29 8.65
C GLY A 147 16.37 -9.21 8.14
N VAL A 148 16.91 -8.29 7.33
CA VAL A 148 16.18 -7.12 6.77
C VAL A 148 15.05 -7.50 5.80
N LEU A 149 15.05 -8.74 5.28
CA LEU A 149 14.05 -9.20 4.32
C LEU A 149 12.64 -9.20 4.93
N VAL A 150 12.50 -9.65 6.18
CA VAL A 150 11.19 -9.66 6.85
C VAL A 150 10.64 -8.24 7.03
N PRO A 151 11.41 -7.27 7.57
CA PRO A 151 10.92 -5.90 7.64
C PRO A 151 10.64 -5.20 6.31
N ALA A 152 11.39 -5.50 5.26
CA ALA A 152 11.10 -5.01 3.91
C ALA A 152 9.73 -5.51 3.44
N TYR A 153 9.47 -6.82 3.52
CA TYR A 153 8.17 -7.39 3.16
C TYR A 153 7.02 -6.94 4.07
N ALA A 154 7.27 -6.71 5.36
CA ALA A 154 6.27 -6.17 6.27
C ALA A 154 5.88 -4.74 5.91
N THR A 155 6.85 -3.93 5.47
CA THR A 155 6.62 -2.57 4.96
C THR A 155 5.85 -2.61 3.64
N GLY A 156 6.26 -3.47 2.69
CA GLY A 156 5.55 -3.72 1.45
C GLY A 156 4.09 -4.10 1.70
N LEU A 157 3.84 -5.12 2.54
CA LEU A 157 2.48 -5.53 2.90
C LEU A 157 1.61 -4.37 3.38
N CYS A 158 2.14 -3.49 4.23
CA CYS A 158 1.38 -2.35 4.75
C CYS A 158 1.11 -1.29 3.66
N ALA A 159 2.09 -1.04 2.80
CA ALA A 159 1.94 -0.17 1.63
C ALA A 159 0.86 -0.70 0.68
N GLU A 160 0.89 -1.99 0.33
CA GLU A 160 -0.12 -2.66 -0.49
C GLU A 160 -1.52 -2.56 0.12
N GLN A 161 -1.62 -2.85 1.42
CA GLN A 161 -2.90 -2.72 2.14
C GLN A 161 -3.41 -1.28 2.14
N MET A 162 -2.52 -0.29 2.19
CA MET A 162 -2.86 1.12 2.07
C MET A 162 -3.33 1.47 0.66
N ALA A 163 -2.60 1.07 -0.38
CA ALA A 163 -2.95 1.29 -1.78
C ALA A 163 -4.33 0.71 -2.10
N MET A 164 -4.56 -0.56 -1.74
CA MET A 164 -5.86 -1.22 -1.85
C MET A 164 -7.00 -0.42 -1.18
N ARG A 165 -6.81 0.08 0.05
CA ARG A 165 -7.83 0.90 0.74
C ARG A 165 -8.08 2.23 0.03
N VAL A 166 -7.04 2.85 -0.53
CA VAL A 166 -7.15 4.14 -1.23
C VAL A 166 -7.89 3.95 -2.56
N LEU A 167 -7.49 2.98 -3.37
CA LEU A 167 -8.10 2.68 -4.66
C LEU A 167 -9.54 2.18 -4.51
N ALA A 168 -9.82 1.27 -3.57
CA ALA A 168 -11.18 0.81 -3.32
C ALA A 168 -12.13 1.96 -2.93
N ARG A 169 -11.67 2.88 -2.07
CA ARG A 169 -12.43 4.10 -1.74
C ARG A 169 -12.67 4.94 -2.99
N HIS A 170 -11.65 5.12 -3.80
CA HIS A 170 -11.71 5.94 -5.00
C HIS A 170 -12.73 5.38 -5.99
N CYS A 171 -12.58 4.11 -6.38
CA CYS A 171 -13.50 3.40 -7.27
C CYS A 171 -14.95 3.51 -6.77
N ALA A 172 -15.19 3.25 -5.47
CA ALA A 172 -16.51 3.38 -4.88
C ALA A 172 -17.06 4.81 -4.83
N THR A 173 -16.20 5.83 -4.98
CA THR A 173 -16.60 7.24 -4.94
C THR A 173 -16.93 7.80 -6.31
N ILE A 174 -16.21 7.38 -7.36
CA ILE A 174 -16.42 7.85 -8.73
C ILE A 174 -17.47 7.03 -9.48
N GLY A 175 -17.66 5.76 -9.10
CA GLY A 175 -18.56 4.84 -9.81
C GLY A 175 -17.93 4.25 -11.08
N ASP A 176 -18.55 3.18 -11.59
CA ASP A 176 -18.11 2.41 -12.77
C ASP A 176 -18.24 3.18 -14.10
N ALA A 177 -19.17 4.13 -14.18
CA ALA A 177 -19.35 4.99 -15.35
C ALA A 177 -18.23 6.02 -15.55
N HIS A 178 -17.33 6.22 -14.57
CA HIS A 178 -16.28 7.22 -14.66
C HIS A 178 -15.14 6.77 -15.60
N PRO A 179 -14.60 7.63 -16.49
CA PRO A 179 -13.55 7.25 -17.45
C PRO A 179 -12.28 6.65 -16.81
N LEU A 180 -11.91 7.11 -15.62
CA LEU A 180 -10.76 6.59 -14.87
C LEU A 180 -11.03 5.27 -14.12
N TYR A 181 -12.28 4.82 -14.02
CA TYR A 181 -12.62 3.62 -13.25
C TYR A 181 -11.95 2.34 -13.78
N PRO A 182 -11.88 2.07 -15.10
CA PRO A 182 -11.21 0.87 -15.61
C PRO A 182 -9.72 0.81 -15.24
N LEU A 183 -9.03 1.96 -15.21
CA LEU A 183 -7.63 2.01 -14.77
C LEU A 183 -7.52 1.67 -13.27
N LEU A 184 -8.25 2.41 -12.43
CA LEU A 184 -8.15 2.26 -10.97
C LEU A 184 -8.61 0.89 -10.47
N SER A 185 -9.63 0.30 -11.11
CA SER A 185 -10.13 -1.04 -10.76
C SER A 185 -9.15 -2.15 -11.14
N ARG A 186 -8.43 -2.02 -12.26
CA ARG A 186 -7.35 -2.95 -12.62
C ARG A 186 -6.19 -2.89 -11.63
N VAL A 187 -5.69 -1.69 -11.33
CA VAL A 187 -4.63 -1.51 -10.33
C VAL A 187 -5.09 -2.08 -8.99
N LEU A 188 -6.31 -1.77 -8.53
CA LEU A 188 -6.87 -2.34 -7.30
C LEU A 188 -6.87 -3.88 -7.27
N ALA A 189 -7.18 -4.53 -8.39
CA ALA A 189 -7.16 -5.98 -8.49
C ALA A 189 -5.73 -6.53 -8.37
N ASP A 190 -4.74 -5.82 -8.91
CA ASP A 190 -3.33 -6.15 -8.83
C ASP A 190 -2.82 -5.97 -7.39
N GLU A 191 -3.13 -4.85 -6.72
CA GLU A 191 -2.78 -4.64 -5.30
C GLU A 191 -3.39 -5.68 -4.37
N THR A 192 -4.60 -6.13 -4.68
CA THR A 192 -5.23 -7.22 -3.92
C THR A 192 -4.43 -8.51 -4.04
N ARG A 193 -3.80 -8.78 -5.19
CA ARG A 193 -2.88 -9.91 -5.36
C ARG A 193 -1.55 -9.66 -4.66
N HIS A 194 -1.01 -8.44 -4.72
CA HIS A 194 0.22 -8.07 -4.02
C HIS A 194 0.12 -8.23 -2.51
N VAL A 195 -0.99 -7.78 -1.89
CA VAL A 195 -1.27 -8.02 -0.46
C VAL A 195 -1.16 -9.51 -0.10
N ARG A 196 -1.78 -10.38 -0.90
CA ARG A 196 -1.74 -11.84 -0.68
C ARG A 196 -0.33 -12.38 -0.84
N LEU A 197 0.38 -11.95 -1.88
CA LEU A 197 1.75 -12.37 -2.15
C LEU A 197 2.69 -11.97 -1.01
N CYS A 198 2.61 -10.74 -0.51
CA CYS A 198 3.41 -10.26 0.61
C CYS A 198 3.09 -11.03 1.90
N ALA A 199 1.80 -11.25 2.19
CA ALA A 199 1.37 -12.02 3.36
C ALA A 199 1.88 -13.47 3.30
N ASP A 200 1.71 -14.15 2.16
CA ASP A 200 2.18 -15.53 1.99
C ASP A 200 3.71 -15.65 2.02
N THR A 201 4.40 -14.63 1.53
CA THR A 201 5.87 -14.55 1.62
C THR A 201 6.30 -14.39 3.06
N LEU A 202 5.67 -13.51 3.85
CA LEU A 202 5.95 -13.37 5.27
C LEU A 202 5.68 -14.66 6.05
N ARG A 203 4.59 -15.38 5.76
CA ARG A 203 4.30 -16.70 6.36
C ARG A 203 5.40 -17.72 6.10
N ARG A 204 6.09 -17.64 4.95
CA ARG A 204 7.21 -18.53 4.60
C ARG A 204 8.55 -18.08 5.18
N LEU A 205 8.77 -16.78 5.32
CA LEU A 205 10.03 -16.21 5.79
C LEU A 205 10.15 -16.21 7.32
N VAL A 206 9.04 -16.06 8.03
CA VAL A 206 9.01 -15.82 9.48
C VAL A 206 8.86 -17.14 10.22
N GLU A 207 9.80 -17.42 11.12
CA GLU A 207 9.70 -18.61 11.97
C GLU A 207 8.58 -18.43 13.01
N PRO A 208 7.93 -19.52 13.48
CA PRO A 208 6.84 -19.41 14.44
C PRO A 208 7.19 -18.66 15.74
N ARG A 209 8.45 -18.70 16.17
CA ARG A 209 8.95 -17.96 17.35
C ARG A 209 9.09 -16.45 17.12
N GLU A 210 9.15 -16.02 15.86
CA GLU A 210 9.34 -14.63 15.45
C GLU A 210 8.00 -13.89 15.21
N ALA A 211 6.87 -14.61 15.28
CA ALA A 211 5.54 -14.07 15.00
C ALA A 211 5.17 -12.87 15.90
N ALA A 212 5.59 -12.88 17.18
CA ALA A 212 5.37 -11.75 18.08
C ALA A 212 6.15 -10.50 17.64
N SER A 213 7.40 -10.67 17.21
CA SER A 213 8.23 -9.59 16.65
C SER A 213 7.65 -9.04 15.36
N LEU A 214 7.11 -9.91 14.50
CA LEU A 214 6.40 -9.51 13.28
C LEU A 214 5.15 -8.69 13.60
N ALA A 215 4.34 -9.13 14.56
CA ALA A 215 3.13 -8.42 14.97
C ALA A 215 3.46 -7.02 15.53
N ALA A 216 4.52 -6.90 16.34
CA ALA A 216 4.99 -5.61 16.86
C ALA A 216 5.46 -4.68 15.72
N LEU A 217 6.24 -5.22 14.78
CA LEU A 217 6.71 -4.48 13.61
C LEU A 217 5.55 -3.96 12.76
N LEU A 218 4.59 -4.82 12.40
CA LEU A 218 3.41 -4.43 11.64
C LEU A 218 2.58 -3.38 12.38
N GLY A 219 2.46 -3.51 13.71
CA GLY A 219 1.83 -2.51 14.56
C GLY A 219 2.50 -1.13 14.46
N GLU A 220 3.84 -1.08 14.53
CA GLU A 220 4.60 0.16 14.39
C GLU A 220 4.50 0.77 12.98
N ILE A 221 4.60 -0.05 11.93
CA ILE A 221 4.44 0.42 10.53
C ILE A 221 3.05 1.03 10.33
N ARG A 222 1.99 0.33 10.77
CA ARG A 222 0.61 0.80 10.66
C ARG A 222 0.34 2.05 11.50
N ALA A 223 0.98 2.18 12.67
CA ALA A 223 0.90 3.41 13.47
C ALA A 223 1.52 4.61 12.76
N ILE A 224 2.66 4.41 12.08
CA ILE A 224 3.27 5.43 11.22
C ILE A 224 2.28 5.82 10.11
N GLU A 225 1.72 4.85 9.39
CA GLU A 225 0.75 5.09 8.31
C GLU A 225 -0.52 5.80 8.79
N ALA A 226 -1.08 5.41 9.93
CA ALA A 226 -2.27 6.03 10.50
C ALA A 226 -2.03 7.52 10.82
N GLY A 227 -0.82 7.87 11.26
CA GLY A 227 -0.40 9.26 11.45
C GLY A 227 -0.46 10.07 10.16
N PHE A 228 0.10 9.52 9.06
CA PHE A 228 0.04 10.15 7.75
C PHE A 228 -1.37 10.14 7.14
N GLY A 229 -2.20 9.15 7.47
CA GLY A 229 -3.56 9.02 6.95
C GLY A 229 -4.48 10.18 7.30
N VAL A 230 -4.26 10.82 8.46
CA VAL A 230 -5.00 12.03 8.89
C VAL A 230 -4.43 13.28 8.24
N THR A 231 -3.11 13.46 8.25
CA THR A 231 -2.44 14.59 7.60
C THR A 231 -2.74 14.63 6.09
N GLY A 232 -2.71 13.48 5.43
CA GLY A 232 -3.05 13.34 4.01
C GLY A 232 -4.51 13.64 3.71
N ALA A 233 -5.45 13.30 4.60
CA ALA A 233 -6.87 13.65 4.41
C ALA A 233 -7.07 15.18 4.42
N LEU A 234 -6.41 15.87 5.35
CA LEU A 234 -6.44 17.33 5.44
C LEU A 234 -5.77 17.97 4.23
N ALA A 235 -4.61 17.46 3.81
CA ALA A 235 -3.89 17.93 2.63
C ALA A 235 -4.72 17.74 1.35
N MET A 236 -5.36 16.57 1.16
CA MET A 236 -6.26 16.31 0.03
C MET A 236 -7.46 17.26 0.03
N TYR A 237 -8.05 17.52 1.19
CA TYR A 237 -9.19 18.43 1.30
C TYR A 237 -8.79 19.87 0.96
N ALA A 238 -7.64 20.34 1.48
CA ALA A 238 -7.08 21.64 1.16
C ALA A 238 -6.69 21.76 -0.33
N ALA A 239 -6.07 20.73 -0.90
CA ALA A 239 -5.74 20.67 -2.32
C ALA A 239 -6.99 20.72 -3.21
N GLY A 240 -8.04 19.98 -2.87
CA GLY A 240 -9.33 20.04 -3.57
C GLY A 240 -9.96 21.44 -3.55
N TRP A 241 -9.85 22.14 -2.43
CA TRP A 241 -10.26 23.54 -2.32
C TRP A 241 -9.41 24.47 -3.19
N ILE A 242 -8.08 24.42 -3.06
CA ILE A 242 -7.14 25.26 -3.81
C ILE A 242 -7.30 25.06 -5.33
N GLN A 243 -7.43 23.82 -5.79
CA GLN A 243 -7.60 23.52 -7.22
C GLN A 243 -8.97 23.95 -7.74
N SER A 244 -10.02 23.98 -6.90
CA SER A 244 -11.33 24.52 -7.28
C SER A 244 -11.37 26.05 -7.37
N LEU A 245 -10.43 26.73 -6.71
CA LEU A 245 -10.26 28.19 -6.77
C LEU A 245 -9.35 28.63 -7.92
N ARG A 246 -8.65 27.71 -8.58
CA ARG A 246 -7.86 28.04 -9.76
C ARG A 246 -8.79 28.33 -10.95
N PRO A 247 -8.62 29.47 -11.64
CA PRO A 247 -9.43 29.80 -12.80
C PRO A 247 -9.35 28.68 -13.85
N ARG A 248 -10.48 28.39 -14.49
CA ARG A 248 -10.51 27.59 -15.72
C ARG A 248 -9.72 28.39 -16.77
N ALA A 249 -8.52 27.91 -17.10
CA ALA A 249 -7.83 28.34 -18.31
C ALA A 249 -8.50 27.71 -19.52
#